data_AF-A0A1F3SKW9-F1
#
_entry.id   AF-A0A1F3SKW9-F1
#
_cell.length_a   1.000
_cell.length_b   1.000
_cell.length_c   1.000
_cell.angle_alpha   90.00
_cell.angle_beta   90.00
_cell.angle_gamma   90.00
#
_symmetry.space_group_name_H-M   'P 1'
#
loop_
_entity.id
_entity.type
_entity.pdbx_description
1 polymer ?
#
loop_
_entity_poly.entity_id
_entity_poly.type
_entity_poly.pdbx_seq_one_letter_code
_entity_poly.pdbx_strand_id
1 'polypeptide(L)'
;MANEWPFFAMEGGVMYPQSQNTNSSLEIKYSKTNLAVPVWKGVQLHSLYDPMKEAENLIFTAFEPLRNKKNFLIFGLGFGHHITALLKKLADEGLRASIMVIEPEEEIYRKYLEIAETSTFEVIAGKSVNQLYNDQSFINFLCTKPGIIRHPASFNLHVNYFKELLSHRATNTVAELRAILELPEDSDLQQLLQGFAPDTHLFEIAKHDILEQDFFLIEMLNAISATVKESRS
;
A
#
# COMPACT_ATOMS: atom_id res chain seq x y z
N MET A 1 -26.68 18.30 -15.74
CA MET A 1 -26.52 17.88 -17.15
C MET A 1 -25.93 19.06 -17.90
N ALA A 2 -24.65 19.00 -18.20
CA ALA A 2 -23.99 19.84 -19.19
C ALA A 2 -22.96 18.93 -19.86
N ASN A 3 -23.22 18.57 -21.11
CA ASN A 3 -22.25 17.85 -21.93
C ASN A 3 -21.22 18.89 -22.38
N GLU A 4 -19.99 18.77 -21.91
CA GLU A 4 -18.88 19.59 -22.39
C GLU A 4 -18.51 19.13 -23.80
N TRP A 5 -18.63 20.04 -24.77
CA TRP A 5 -18.20 19.82 -26.15
C TRP A 5 -16.70 20.13 -26.25
N PRO A 6 -15.92 19.39 -27.05
CA PRO A 6 -14.48 19.64 -27.17
C PRO A 6 -14.20 20.98 -27.85
N PHE A 7 -13.19 21.69 -27.34
CA PHE A 7 -12.72 22.98 -27.83
C PHE A 7 -11.96 22.78 -29.16
N PHE A 8 -12.42 23.41 -30.24
CA PHE A 8 -11.75 23.38 -31.55
C PHE A 8 -11.05 24.71 -31.82
N ALA A 9 -9.82 24.66 -32.35
CA ALA A 9 -9.12 25.84 -32.87
C ALA A 9 -9.25 25.92 -34.40
N MET A 10 -9.41 27.13 -34.92
CA MET A 10 -9.49 27.39 -36.36
C MET A 10 -8.18 27.97 -36.88
N GLU A 11 -7.52 27.24 -37.78
CA GLU A 11 -6.52 27.80 -38.71
C GLU A 11 -6.93 27.45 -40.14
N GLY A 12 -7.01 28.45 -41.03
CA GLY A 12 -7.29 28.24 -42.45
C GLY A 12 -8.68 27.69 -42.81
N GLY A 13 -9.66 27.71 -41.91
CA GLY A 13 -11.03 27.25 -42.19
C GLY A 13 -11.22 25.73 -42.19
N VAL A 14 -10.23 24.98 -41.70
CA VAL A 14 -10.32 23.52 -41.52
C VAL A 14 -10.26 23.20 -40.02
N MET A 15 -11.25 22.47 -39.52
CA MET A 15 -11.31 22.01 -38.14
C MET A 15 -10.34 20.86 -37.94
N TYR A 16 -9.26 21.09 -37.20
CA TYR A 16 -8.38 20.02 -36.73
C TYR A 16 -8.80 19.61 -35.31
N PRO A 17 -9.01 18.32 -35.02
CA PRO A 17 -9.08 17.87 -33.65
C PRO A 17 -7.74 18.23 -32.99
N GLN A 18 -7.76 19.10 -31.99
CA GLN A 18 -6.57 19.30 -31.18
C GLN A 18 -6.29 17.95 -30.49
N SER A 19 -5.17 17.32 -30.86
CA SER A 19 -4.66 16.19 -30.13
C SER A 19 -4.49 16.63 -28.68
N GLN A 20 -5.37 16.17 -27.80
CA GLN A 20 -5.15 16.21 -26.36
C GLN A 20 -3.78 15.58 -26.14
N ASN A 21 -2.79 16.40 -25.83
CA ASN A 21 -1.44 15.96 -25.57
C ASN A 21 -1.46 15.31 -24.17
N THR A 22 -1.99 14.08 -24.08
CA THR A 22 -1.98 13.28 -22.86
C THR A 22 -0.56 12.76 -22.71
N ASN A 23 0.30 13.58 -22.12
CA ASN A 23 1.65 13.22 -21.72
C ASN A 23 1.54 12.25 -20.51
N SER A 24 0.96 11.07 -20.74
CA SER A 24 0.85 10.03 -19.72
C SER A 24 2.26 9.62 -19.34
N SER A 25 2.55 9.63 -18.04
CA SER A 25 3.84 9.21 -17.52
C SER A 25 4.06 7.69 -17.63
N LEU A 26 3.04 6.95 -18.08
CA LEU A 26 3.02 5.50 -18.19
C LEU A 26 2.97 5.05 -19.65
N GLU A 27 4.01 4.34 -20.08
CA GLU A 27 3.99 3.58 -21.32
C GLU A 27 3.80 2.08 -21.00
N ILE A 28 3.06 1.37 -21.85
CA ILE A 28 2.99 -0.09 -21.79
C ILE A 28 3.82 -0.64 -22.95
N LYS A 29 4.80 -1.48 -22.61
CA LYS A 29 5.58 -2.25 -23.58
C LYS A 29 5.30 -3.73 -23.41
N TYR A 30 5.53 -4.50 -24.46
CA TYR A 30 5.39 -5.95 -24.40
C TYR A 30 6.78 -6.60 -24.42
N SER A 31 6.97 -7.60 -23.56
CA SER A 31 8.20 -8.39 -23.53
C SER A 31 8.33 -9.27 -24.79
N LYS A 32 9.49 -9.92 -24.97
CA LYS A 32 9.65 -10.97 -26.00
C LYS A 32 8.72 -12.16 -25.79
N THR A 33 8.27 -12.38 -24.56
CA THR A 33 7.27 -13.39 -24.20
C THR A 33 5.82 -12.87 -24.29
N ASN A 34 5.62 -11.69 -24.88
CA ASN A 34 4.33 -11.03 -25.10
C ASN A 34 3.57 -10.67 -23.81
N LEU A 35 4.30 -10.47 -22.71
CA LEU A 35 3.74 -10.02 -21.43
C LEU A 35 3.84 -8.52 -21.31
N ALA A 36 2.79 -7.87 -20.81
CA ALA A 36 2.77 -6.43 -20.61
C ALA A 36 3.73 -6.01 -19.49
N VAL A 37 4.52 -4.97 -19.75
CA VAL A 37 5.49 -4.38 -18.84
C VAL A 37 5.23 -2.88 -18.76
N PRO A 38 4.92 -2.35 -17.57
CA PRO A 38 4.75 -0.92 -17.38
C PRO A 38 6.12 -0.24 -17.37
N VAL A 39 6.20 0.89 -18.07
CA VAL A 39 7.34 1.80 -18.09
C VAL A 39 6.89 3.14 -17.55
N TRP A 40 7.28 3.45 -16.32
CA TRP A 40 6.89 4.69 -15.65
C TRP A 40 8.03 5.70 -15.71
N LYS A 41 7.79 6.86 -16.33
CA LYS A 41 8.77 7.93 -16.50
C LYS A 41 10.12 7.42 -17.06
N GLY A 42 10.04 6.52 -18.04
CA GLY A 42 11.19 5.88 -18.69
C GLY A 42 11.82 4.70 -17.93
N VAL A 43 11.37 4.40 -16.71
CA VAL A 43 11.86 3.25 -15.92
C VAL A 43 11.00 2.03 -16.19
N GLN A 44 11.63 0.98 -16.71
CA GLN A 44 10.97 -0.32 -16.90
C GLN A 44 10.78 -0.99 -15.54
N LEU A 45 9.55 -1.37 -15.21
CA LEU A 45 9.27 -2.04 -13.95
C LEU A 45 9.54 -3.55 -13.99
N HIS A 46 9.74 -4.13 -15.16
CA HIS A 46 10.19 -5.51 -15.32
C HIS A 46 11.02 -5.64 -16.60
N SER A 47 11.71 -6.77 -16.75
CA SER A 47 12.48 -7.12 -17.93
C SER A 47 11.58 -7.24 -19.18
N LEU A 48 11.95 -6.52 -20.25
CA LEU A 48 11.36 -6.70 -21.58
C LEU A 48 11.78 -8.01 -22.26
N TYR A 49 12.71 -8.77 -21.67
CA TYR A 49 13.08 -10.08 -22.21
C TYR A 49 12.11 -11.16 -21.72
N ASP A 50 12.05 -11.36 -20.41
CA ASP A 50 11.21 -12.38 -19.77
C ASP A 50 10.85 -11.95 -18.34
N PRO A 51 9.74 -11.21 -18.16
CA PRO A 51 9.35 -10.64 -16.88
C PRO A 51 8.92 -11.71 -15.87
N MET A 52 8.38 -12.85 -16.34
CA MET A 52 8.01 -13.96 -15.46
C MET A 52 9.22 -14.67 -14.88
N LYS A 53 10.27 -14.91 -15.68
CA LYS A 53 11.52 -15.50 -15.17
C LYS A 53 12.20 -14.60 -14.14
N GLU A 54 12.20 -13.29 -14.36
CA GLU A 54 12.68 -12.32 -13.37
C GLU A 54 11.88 -12.40 -12.07
N ALA A 55 10.55 -12.40 -12.18
CA ALA A 55 9.63 -12.54 -11.07
C ALA A 55 9.84 -13.86 -10.28
N GLU A 56 9.99 -14.99 -10.96
CA GLU A 56 10.26 -16.29 -10.32
C GLU A 56 11.58 -16.28 -9.54
N ASN A 57 12.64 -15.68 -10.09
CA ASN A 57 13.91 -15.54 -9.39
C ASN A 57 13.80 -14.64 -8.15
N LEU A 58 13.06 -13.53 -8.25
CA LEU A 58 12.78 -12.64 -7.12
C LEU A 58 12.09 -13.42 -5.99
N ILE A 59 11.01 -14.13 -6.31
CA ILE A 59 10.24 -14.90 -5.33
C ILE A 59 11.07 -16.03 -4.74
N PHE A 60 11.86 -16.76 -5.53
CA PHE A 60 12.73 -17.82 -5.03
C PHE A 60 13.67 -17.31 -3.92
N THR A 61 14.28 -16.13 -4.11
CA THR A 61 15.19 -15.55 -3.12
C THR A 61 14.48 -14.94 -1.91
N ALA A 62 13.32 -14.32 -2.12
CA ALA A 62 12.58 -13.61 -1.07
C ALA A 62 11.71 -14.54 -0.20
N PHE A 63 11.23 -15.65 -0.75
CA PHE A 63 10.21 -16.48 -0.11
C PHE A 63 10.75 -17.39 0.99
N GLU A 64 11.92 -18.00 0.81
CA GLU A 64 12.47 -18.97 1.77
C GLU A 64 12.51 -18.46 3.23
N PRO A 65 13.02 -17.24 3.53
CA PRO A 65 12.99 -16.71 4.89
C PRO A 65 11.59 -16.36 5.40
N LEU A 66 10.59 -16.31 4.52
CA LEU A 66 9.21 -15.93 4.80
C LEU A 66 8.24 -17.11 4.73
N ARG A 67 8.74 -18.35 4.54
CA ARG A 67 7.93 -19.54 4.29
C ARG A 67 6.88 -19.84 5.37
N ASN A 68 7.14 -19.43 6.62
CA ASN A 68 6.21 -19.59 7.73
C ASN A 68 5.13 -18.49 7.82
N LYS A 69 5.19 -17.48 6.95
CA LYS A 69 4.21 -16.38 6.91
C LYS A 69 2.96 -16.81 6.17
N LYS A 70 1.81 -16.45 6.74
CA LYS A 70 0.49 -16.68 6.14
C LYS A 70 -0.06 -15.46 5.41
N ASN A 71 0.60 -14.31 5.51
CA ASN A 71 0.20 -13.08 4.85
C ASN A 71 1.44 -12.40 4.28
N PHE A 72 1.30 -11.77 3.12
CA PHE A 72 2.39 -11.09 2.43
C PHE A 72 2.01 -9.65 2.07
N LEU A 73 2.86 -8.72 2.47
CA LEU A 73 2.77 -7.31 2.07
C LEU A 73 3.79 -7.07 0.95
N ILE A 74 3.31 -6.61 -0.19
CA ILE A 74 4.14 -6.40 -1.37
C ILE A 74 4.28 -4.91 -1.64
N PHE A 75 5.51 -4.46 -1.86
CA PHE A 75 5.80 -3.07 -2.22
C PHE A 75 6.02 -2.93 -3.72
N GLY A 76 5.06 -2.30 -4.38
CA GLY A 76 5.02 -2.08 -5.82
C GLY A 76 4.27 -3.17 -6.57
N LEU A 77 3.37 -2.78 -7.46
CA LEU A 77 2.55 -3.68 -8.27
C LEU A 77 3.29 -4.13 -9.53
N GLY A 78 3.85 -3.21 -10.31
CA GLY A 78 4.62 -3.54 -11.53
C GLY A 78 3.90 -4.45 -12.55
N PHE A 79 2.56 -4.41 -12.60
CA PHE A 79 1.66 -5.33 -13.32
C PHE A 79 1.61 -6.79 -12.80
N GLY A 80 2.18 -7.06 -11.63
CA GLY A 80 1.86 -8.23 -10.83
C GLY A 80 2.58 -9.52 -11.21
N HIS A 81 3.57 -9.52 -12.12
CA HIS A 81 4.32 -10.74 -12.49
C HIS A 81 4.93 -11.45 -11.28
N HIS A 82 5.51 -10.71 -10.35
CA HIS A 82 6.05 -11.26 -9.09
C HIS A 82 4.96 -11.76 -8.14
N ILE A 83 3.75 -11.20 -8.20
CA ILE A 83 2.61 -11.67 -7.41
C ILE A 83 2.10 -12.99 -7.99
N THR A 84 2.01 -13.09 -9.31
CA THR A 84 1.68 -14.34 -10.03
C THR A 84 2.70 -15.43 -9.70
N ALA A 85 3.99 -15.11 -9.69
CA ALA A 85 5.05 -16.04 -9.28
C ALA A 85 4.91 -16.47 -7.81
N LEU A 86 4.54 -15.55 -6.90
CA LEU A 86 4.29 -15.87 -5.50
C LEU A 86 3.07 -16.78 -5.31
N LEU A 87 1.96 -16.46 -5.98
CA LEU A 87 0.73 -17.26 -5.94
C LEU A 87 0.99 -18.69 -6.44
N LYS A 88 1.72 -18.85 -7.54
CA LYS A 88 2.17 -20.15 -8.05
C LYS A 88 3.01 -20.89 -7.02
N LYS A 89 4.02 -20.23 -6.44
CA LYS A 89 4.89 -20.82 -5.40
C LYS A 89 4.11 -21.29 -4.17
N LEU A 90 3.14 -20.51 -3.71
CA LEU A 90 2.25 -20.87 -2.60
C LEU A 90 1.38 -22.09 -2.96
N ALA A 91 0.80 -22.11 -4.15
CA ALA A 91 -0.02 -23.22 -4.64
C ALA A 91 0.79 -24.52 -4.76
N ASP A 92 2.01 -24.46 -5.30
CA ASP A 92 2.93 -25.60 -5.43
C ASP A 92 3.28 -26.20 -4.06
N GLU A 93 3.28 -25.39 -3.00
CA GLU A 93 3.52 -25.83 -1.62
C GLU A 93 2.23 -26.17 -0.84
N GLY A 94 1.06 -26.08 -1.48
CA GLY A 94 -0.24 -26.33 -0.83
C GLY A 94 -0.57 -25.29 0.25
N LEU A 95 0.03 -24.10 0.19
CA LEU A 95 -0.15 -23.02 1.15
C LEU A 95 -1.24 -22.06 0.67
N ARG A 96 -1.97 -21.49 1.65
CA ARG A 96 -2.90 -20.37 1.42
C ARG A 96 -2.38 -19.17 2.17
N ALA A 97 -2.36 -18.02 1.51
CA ALA A 97 -1.94 -16.77 2.10
C ALA A 97 -2.77 -15.59 1.63
N SER A 98 -2.94 -14.59 2.49
CA SER A 98 -3.53 -13.30 2.11
C SER A 98 -2.43 -12.39 1.58
N ILE A 99 -2.70 -11.70 0.48
CA ILE A 99 -1.72 -10.81 -0.16
C ILE A 99 -2.32 -9.42 -0.26
N MET A 100 -1.56 -8.43 0.19
CA MET A 100 -1.85 -7.02 0.04
C MET A 100 -0.68 -6.33 -0.67
N VAL A 101 -0.99 -5.48 -1.64
CA VAL A 101 0.00 -4.76 -2.45
C VAL A 101 -0.17 -3.26 -2.24
N ILE A 102 0.94 -2.57 -2.00
CA ILE A 102 0.99 -1.11 -1.93
C ILE A 102 1.60 -0.57 -3.21
N GLU A 103 0.82 0.17 -3.99
CA GLU A 103 1.23 0.80 -5.24
C GLU A 103 1.10 2.33 -5.13
N PRO A 104 2.22 3.08 -5.04
CA PRO A 104 2.14 4.54 -4.91
C PRO A 104 1.43 5.24 -6.07
N GLU A 105 1.50 4.69 -7.28
CA GLU A 105 0.99 5.35 -8.49
C GLU A 105 -0.34 4.75 -8.94
N GLU A 106 -1.43 5.49 -8.75
CA GLU A 106 -2.78 5.05 -9.12
C GLU A 106 -2.91 4.73 -10.61
N GLU A 107 -2.19 5.45 -11.48
CA GLU A 107 -2.22 5.23 -12.94
C GLU A 107 -1.71 3.83 -13.32
N ILE A 108 -0.69 3.32 -12.63
CA ILE A 108 -0.18 1.95 -12.82
C ILE A 108 -1.25 0.93 -12.43
N TYR A 109 -1.93 1.14 -11.31
CA TYR A 109 -3.01 0.25 -10.87
C TYR A 109 -4.20 0.26 -11.84
N ARG A 110 -4.64 1.44 -12.30
CA ARG A 110 -5.72 1.56 -13.29
C ARG A 110 -5.39 0.81 -14.57
N LYS A 111 -4.16 0.93 -15.09
CA LYS A 111 -3.72 0.18 -16.27
C LYS A 111 -3.59 -1.31 -16.04
N TYR A 112 -3.17 -1.73 -14.85
CA TYR A 112 -3.19 -3.14 -14.48
C TYR A 112 -4.62 -3.72 -14.53
N LEU A 113 -5.63 -2.99 -14.03
CA LEU A 113 -7.02 -3.46 -14.08
C LEU A 113 -7.57 -3.65 -15.51
N GLU A 114 -7.07 -2.90 -16.49
CA GLU A 114 -7.47 -3.06 -17.90
C GLU A 114 -6.98 -4.38 -18.51
N ILE A 115 -5.90 -4.95 -17.98
CA ILE A 115 -5.26 -6.17 -18.50
C ILE A 115 -5.43 -7.39 -17.58
N ALA A 116 -5.76 -7.17 -16.31
CA ALA A 116 -5.90 -8.24 -15.33
C ALA A 116 -7.24 -8.94 -15.50
N GLU A 117 -7.22 -10.24 -15.76
CA GLU A 117 -8.44 -11.04 -15.92
C GLU A 117 -9.16 -11.24 -14.58
N THR A 118 -8.42 -11.53 -13.50
CA THR A 118 -8.92 -11.59 -12.12
C THR A 118 -7.76 -11.36 -11.15
N SER A 119 -8.03 -10.71 -10.00
CA SER A 119 -7.03 -10.52 -8.94
C SER A 119 -7.48 -11.28 -7.68
N THR A 120 -6.61 -12.13 -7.13
CA THR A 120 -6.85 -12.87 -5.87
C THR A 120 -6.24 -12.19 -4.65
N PHE A 121 -5.81 -10.94 -4.80
CA PHE A 121 -5.08 -10.14 -3.81
C PHE A 121 -5.65 -8.73 -3.74
N GLU A 122 -5.44 -8.07 -2.61
CA GLU A 122 -5.86 -6.69 -2.38
C GLU A 122 -4.77 -5.71 -2.85
N VAL A 123 -5.17 -4.62 -3.51
CA VAL A 123 -4.26 -3.55 -3.91
C VAL A 123 -4.75 -2.24 -3.31
N ILE A 124 -3.87 -1.57 -2.56
CA ILE A 124 -4.08 -0.20 -2.11
C ILE A 124 -3.17 0.69 -2.96
N ALA A 125 -3.80 1.48 -3.83
CA ALA A 125 -3.09 2.32 -4.81
C ALA A 125 -3.32 3.82 -4.58
N GLY A 126 -2.32 4.64 -4.91
CA GLY A 126 -2.45 6.11 -4.95
C GLY A 126 -2.60 6.81 -3.59
N LYS A 127 -2.51 6.08 -2.48
CA LYS A 127 -2.59 6.64 -1.13
C LYS A 127 -1.24 7.18 -0.69
N SER A 128 -1.22 8.30 0.04
CA SER A 128 -0.03 8.70 0.81
C SER A 128 0.20 7.76 1.99
N VAL A 129 1.41 7.76 2.57
CA VAL A 129 1.73 6.95 3.76
C VAL A 129 0.76 7.25 4.91
N ASN A 130 0.47 8.53 5.16
CA ASN A 130 -0.55 8.94 6.14
C ASN A 130 -1.93 8.34 5.83
N GLN A 131 -2.37 8.37 4.57
CA GLN A 131 -3.66 7.77 4.21
C GLN A 131 -3.68 6.25 4.37
N LEU A 132 -2.54 5.56 4.21
CA LEU A 132 -2.42 4.13 4.53
C LEU A 132 -2.60 3.88 6.03
N TYR A 133 -1.94 4.64 6.88
CA TYR A 133 -2.07 4.51 8.34
C TYR A 133 -3.42 4.97 8.90
N ASN A 134 -4.31 5.49 8.06
CA ASN A 134 -5.72 5.74 8.39
C ASN A 134 -6.67 4.66 7.87
N ASP A 135 -6.15 3.72 7.09
CA ASP A 135 -6.93 2.65 6.52
C ASP A 135 -6.99 1.46 7.48
N GLN A 136 -8.18 1.17 8.00
CA GLN A 136 -8.38 0.07 8.93
C GLN A 136 -8.02 -1.30 8.32
N SER A 137 -8.25 -1.53 7.02
CA SER A 137 -7.87 -2.80 6.38
C SER A 137 -6.35 -2.95 6.35
N PHE A 138 -5.63 -1.88 6.02
CA PHE A 138 -4.17 -1.85 6.03
C PHE A 138 -3.60 -2.11 7.43
N ILE A 139 -4.12 -1.38 8.44
CA ILE A 139 -3.71 -1.55 9.84
C ILE A 139 -3.95 -2.99 10.30
N ASN A 140 -5.16 -3.51 10.09
CA ASN A 140 -5.51 -4.88 10.46
C ASN A 140 -4.61 -5.90 9.77
N PHE A 141 -4.27 -5.66 8.50
CA PHE A 141 -3.34 -6.51 7.75
C PHE A 141 -1.93 -6.47 8.35
N LEU A 142 -1.41 -5.30 8.73
CA LEU A 142 -0.11 -5.17 9.41
C LEU A 142 -0.07 -5.91 10.75
N CYS A 143 -1.16 -5.89 11.52
CA CYS A 143 -1.27 -6.63 12.79
C CYS A 143 -1.10 -8.15 12.62
N THR A 144 -1.33 -8.68 11.42
CA THR A 144 -1.05 -10.10 11.12
C THR A 144 0.44 -10.43 10.95
N LYS A 145 1.33 -9.42 11.08
CA LYS A 145 2.79 -9.52 10.92
C LYS A 145 3.20 -10.15 9.58
N PRO A 146 2.74 -9.58 8.45
CA PRO A 146 2.97 -10.15 7.13
C PRO A 146 4.46 -10.23 6.78
N GLY A 147 4.84 -11.17 5.91
CA GLY A 147 6.15 -11.17 5.26
C GLY A 147 6.20 -10.02 4.24
N ILE A 148 7.28 -9.24 4.25
CA ILE A 148 7.42 -8.11 3.32
C ILE A 148 8.26 -8.55 2.12
N ILE A 149 7.69 -8.41 0.91
CA ILE A 149 8.39 -8.63 -0.35
C ILE A 149 8.47 -7.30 -1.09
N ARG A 150 9.67 -6.94 -1.55
CA ARG A 150 9.92 -5.69 -2.28
C ARG A 150 10.07 -6.01 -3.75
N HIS A 151 9.26 -5.39 -4.59
CA HIS A 151 9.50 -5.39 -6.01
C HIS A 151 10.61 -4.37 -6.33
N PRO A 152 11.83 -4.79 -6.74
CA PRO A 152 13.00 -3.90 -6.73
C PRO A 152 12.83 -2.65 -7.60
N ALA A 153 12.27 -2.77 -8.81
CA ALA A 153 12.10 -1.64 -9.72
C ALA A 153 11.13 -0.60 -9.14
N SER A 154 9.95 -1.03 -8.69
CA SER A 154 8.98 -0.14 -8.04
C SER A 154 9.52 0.47 -6.75
N PHE A 155 10.21 -0.34 -5.92
CA PHE A 155 10.76 0.14 -4.66
C PHE A 155 11.81 1.24 -4.87
N ASN A 156 12.70 1.06 -5.86
CA ASN A 156 13.72 2.05 -6.17
C ASN A 156 13.12 3.33 -6.76
N LEU A 157 12.10 3.19 -7.62
CA LEU A 157 11.38 4.32 -8.20
C LEU A 157 10.70 5.19 -7.13
N HIS A 158 10.18 4.56 -6.07
CA HIS A 158 9.47 5.24 -4.97
C HIS A 158 10.18 5.07 -3.62
N VAL A 159 11.52 5.16 -3.60
CA VAL A 159 12.32 4.84 -2.42
C VAL A 159 11.95 5.69 -1.19
N ASN A 160 11.63 6.97 -1.40
CA ASN A 160 11.27 7.86 -0.29
C ASN A 160 9.93 7.48 0.32
N TYR A 161 8.94 7.19 -0.52
CA TYR A 161 7.62 6.73 -0.09
C TYR A 161 7.70 5.44 0.73
N PHE A 162 8.41 4.42 0.23
CA PHE A 162 8.50 3.15 0.94
C PHE A 162 9.41 3.22 2.18
N LYS A 163 10.42 4.10 2.19
CA LYS A 163 11.20 4.39 3.41
C LYS A 163 10.34 5.05 4.47
N GLU A 164 9.56 6.05 4.09
CA GLU A 164 8.60 6.73 4.97
C GLU A 164 7.63 5.70 5.57
N LEU A 165 7.00 4.86 4.73
CA LEU A 165 6.12 3.78 5.13
C LEU A 165 6.78 2.82 6.14
N LEU A 166 8.01 2.38 5.88
CA LEU A 166 8.75 1.48 6.78
C LEU A 166 9.24 2.15 8.06
N SER A 167 9.44 3.47 8.03
CA SER A 167 9.96 4.25 9.15
C SER A 167 8.86 4.80 10.06
N HIS A 168 7.61 4.73 9.63
CA HIS A 168 6.48 5.22 10.40
C HIS A 168 6.41 4.47 11.72
N ARG A 169 6.44 5.22 12.82
CA ARG A 169 6.36 4.69 14.18
C ARG A 169 5.00 5.07 14.73
N ALA A 170 4.25 4.07 15.17
CA ALA A 170 3.12 4.32 16.04
C ALA A 170 3.62 4.98 17.32
N THR A 171 2.79 5.88 17.88
CA THR A 171 2.95 6.39 19.23
C THR A 171 3.17 5.23 20.18
N ASN A 172 4.17 5.33 21.05
CA ASN A 172 4.55 4.21 21.90
C ASN A 172 4.50 4.54 23.39
N THR A 173 4.12 5.77 23.76
CA THR A 173 3.92 6.20 25.14
C THR A 173 2.53 6.76 25.39
N VAL A 174 2.13 6.78 26.67
CA VAL A 174 0.87 7.40 27.13
C VAL A 174 0.86 8.90 26.84
N ALA A 175 1.98 9.60 27.04
CA ALA A 175 2.08 11.03 26.80
C ALA A 175 1.79 11.36 25.33
N GLU A 176 2.42 10.64 24.40
CA GLU A 176 2.20 10.80 22.97
C GLU A 176 0.75 10.52 22.61
N LEU A 177 0.18 9.41 23.10
CA LEU A 177 -1.21 9.04 22.84
C LEU A 177 -2.20 10.10 23.34
N ARG A 178 -2.00 10.62 24.56
CA ARG A 178 -2.86 11.68 25.14
C ARG A 178 -2.74 13.00 24.39
N ALA A 179 -1.52 13.39 23.99
CA ALA A 179 -1.29 14.64 23.26
C ALA A 179 -1.95 14.64 21.87
N ILE A 180 -2.17 13.45 21.33
CA ILE A 180 -2.66 13.23 19.98
C ILE A 180 -4.17 13.05 19.90
N LEU A 181 -4.76 12.51 20.95
CA LEU A 181 -6.17 12.15 20.92
C LEU A 181 -7.11 13.27 21.34
N GLU A 182 -6.58 14.39 21.83
CA GLU A 182 -7.34 15.49 22.43
C GLU A 182 -8.53 14.99 23.28
N LEU A 183 -8.30 13.91 24.05
CA LEU A 183 -9.41 13.18 24.65
C LEU A 183 -10.21 14.10 25.59
N PRO A 184 -11.54 14.00 25.59
CA PRO A 184 -12.37 14.56 26.65
C PRO A 184 -11.99 13.93 27.98
N GLU A 185 -11.77 14.77 29.01
CA GLU A 185 -11.31 14.35 30.35
C GLU A 185 -12.15 13.21 30.95
N ASP A 186 -13.41 13.10 30.54
CA ASP A 186 -14.41 12.14 31.00
C ASP A 186 -14.46 10.83 30.19
N SER A 187 -13.73 10.71 29.08
CA SER A 187 -13.71 9.49 28.27
C SER A 187 -13.13 8.29 29.03
N ASP A 188 -13.72 7.11 28.85
CA ASP A 188 -13.26 5.85 29.47
C ASP A 188 -11.77 5.59 29.18
N LEU A 189 -11.33 5.91 27.97
CA LEU A 189 -9.93 5.79 27.56
C LEU A 189 -9.03 6.77 28.33
N GLN A 190 -9.45 8.02 28.56
CA GLN A 190 -8.64 8.96 29.33
C GLN A 190 -8.56 8.59 30.80
N GLN A 191 -9.66 8.14 31.39
CA GLN A 191 -9.67 7.64 32.77
C GLN A 191 -8.76 6.41 32.93
N LEU A 192 -8.78 5.49 31.97
CA LEU A 192 -7.85 4.36 31.93
C LEU A 192 -6.40 4.84 31.82
N LEU A 193 -6.12 5.72 30.87
CA LEU A 193 -4.76 6.21 30.63
C LEU A 193 -4.24 6.95 31.85
N GLN A 194 -5.05 7.71 32.60
CA GLN A 194 -4.67 8.43 33.83
C GLN A 194 -4.03 7.51 34.89
N GLY A 195 -4.37 6.22 34.89
CA GLY A 195 -3.77 5.22 35.77
C GLY A 195 -2.29 4.90 35.47
N PHE A 196 -1.76 5.39 34.34
CA PHE A 196 -0.40 5.13 33.89
C PHE A 196 0.44 6.42 33.84
N ALA A 197 1.74 6.29 34.14
CA ALA A 197 2.69 7.40 34.04
C ALA A 197 2.86 7.83 32.56
N PRO A 198 3.12 9.11 32.27
CA PRO A 198 3.20 9.62 30.88
C PRO A 198 4.25 8.90 30.00
N ASP A 199 5.36 8.47 30.59
CA ASP A 199 6.44 7.71 29.96
C ASP A 199 6.16 6.21 29.85
N THR A 200 5.05 5.73 30.42
CA THR A 200 4.64 4.33 30.32
C THR A 200 4.43 3.96 28.86
N HIS A 201 5.02 2.86 28.44
CA HIS A 201 4.84 2.36 27.09
C HIS A 201 3.48 1.67 26.92
N LEU A 202 2.80 1.92 25.80
CA LEU A 202 1.45 1.39 25.54
C LEU A 202 1.41 -0.15 25.55
N PHE A 203 2.51 -0.83 25.22
CA PHE A 203 2.58 -2.29 25.27
C PHE A 203 2.58 -2.84 26.71
N GLU A 204 3.00 -2.06 27.71
CA GLU A 204 2.90 -2.46 29.12
C GLU A 204 1.46 -2.33 29.63
N ILE A 205 0.69 -1.40 29.06
CA ILE A 205 -0.75 -1.26 29.32
C ILE A 205 -1.51 -2.45 28.74
N ALA A 206 -1.17 -2.85 27.51
CA ALA A 206 -1.80 -3.99 26.84
C ALA A 206 -1.59 -5.34 27.55
N LYS A 207 -0.61 -5.45 28.47
CA LYS A 207 -0.38 -6.63 29.30
C LYS A 207 -1.24 -6.66 30.57
N HIS A 208 -1.80 -5.52 30.98
CA HIS A 208 -2.77 -5.49 32.07
C HIS A 208 -4.12 -5.95 31.52
N ASP A 209 -4.58 -7.13 31.94
CA ASP A 209 -5.81 -7.87 31.55
C ASP A 209 -7.17 -7.13 31.77
N ILE A 210 -7.21 -5.79 31.68
CA ILE A 210 -8.37 -4.99 32.12
C ILE A 210 -9.33 -4.63 30.98
N LEU A 211 -8.97 -4.88 29.72
CA LEU A 211 -9.89 -4.69 28.61
C LEU A 211 -9.88 -5.94 27.75
N GLU A 212 -11.08 -6.44 27.43
CA GLU A 212 -11.23 -7.38 26.31
C GLU A 212 -10.39 -6.83 25.16
N GLN A 213 -9.34 -7.58 24.80
CA GLN A 213 -8.20 -7.10 24.01
C GLN A 213 -8.63 -6.37 22.72
N ASP A 214 -9.83 -6.68 22.24
CA ASP A 214 -10.43 -6.12 21.04
C ASP A 214 -10.84 -4.65 21.20
N PHE A 215 -11.39 -4.21 22.33
CA PHE A 215 -11.84 -2.83 22.52
C PHE A 215 -10.66 -1.87 22.67
N PHE A 216 -9.64 -2.26 23.44
CA PHE A 216 -8.43 -1.47 23.62
C PHE A 216 -7.60 -1.36 22.33
N LEU A 217 -7.51 -2.44 21.54
CA LEU A 217 -6.86 -2.37 20.23
C LEU A 217 -7.64 -1.46 19.28
N ILE A 218 -8.96 -1.57 19.22
CA ILE A 218 -9.79 -0.76 18.31
C ILE A 218 -9.69 0.72 18.69
N GLU A 219 -9.75 1.06 19.97
CA GLU A 219 -9.53 2.43 20.48
C GLU A 219 -8.11 2.93 20.18
N MET A 220 -7.06 2.10 20.37
CA MET A 220 -5.68 2.46 19.99
C MET A 220 -5.51 2.65 18.48
N LEU A 221 -6.15 1.81 17.67
CA LEU A 221 -6.06 1.88 16.20
C LEU A 221 -6.85 3.07 15.66
N ASN A 222 -8.02 3.37 16.25
CA ASN A 222 -8.79 4.58 15.98
C ASN A 222 -8.02 5.82 16.43
N ALA A 223 -7.31 5.73 17.55
CA ALA A 223 -6.49 6.81 18.07
C ALA A 223 -5.31 7.15 17.15
N ILE A 224 -4.59 6.13 16.69
CA ILE A 224 -3.54 6.25 15.69
C ILE A 224 -4.11 6.80 14.36
N SER A 225 -5.31 6.37 13.97
CA SER A 225 -6.01 6.87 12.77
C SER A 225 -6.49 8.32 12.91
N ALA A 226 -6.81 8.78 14.13
CA ALA A 226 -7.21 10.15 14.43
C ALA A 226 -6.02 11.14 14.44
N THR A 227 -4.85 10.71 14.93
CA THR A 227 -3.59 11.50 14.91
C THR A 227 -3.25 12.05 13.53
N VAL A 228 -3.53 11.25 12.52
CA VAL A 228 -3.18 11.54 11.14
C VAL A 228 -4.25 12.43 10.48
N LYS A 229 -5.45 12.56 11.06
CA LYS A 229 -6.46 13.51 10.62
C LYS A 229 -6.13 14.95 11.04
N GLU A 230 -5.58 15.15 12.24
CA GLU A 230 -5.29 16.50 12.78
C GLU A 230 -4.02 17.15 12.24
N SER A 231 -3.07 16.36 11.72
CA SER A 231 -1.91 16.89 10.98
C SER A 231 -2.27 17.46 9.59
N ARG A 232 -3.57 17.63 9.30
CA ARG A 232 -4.15 18.24 8.08
C ARG A 232 -5.21 19.32 8.36
N SER A 233 -5.25 19.90 9.56
CA SER A 233 -5.94 21.16 9.85
C SER A 233 -4.93 22.30 10.04
#